data_AF-A0AAV5D935-F1
#
_entry.id   AF-A0AAV5D935-F1
#
_cell.length_a   1.000
_cell.length_b   1.000
_cell.length_c   1.000
_cell.angle_alpha   90.00
_cell.angle_beta   90.00
_cell.angle_gamma   90.00
#
_symmetry.space_group_name_H-M   'P 1'
#
loop_
_entity.id
_entity.type
_entity.pdbx_description
1 polymer ?
#
loop_
_entity_poly.entity_id
_entity_poly.type
_entity_poly.pdbx_seq_one_letter_code
_entity_poly.pdbx_strand_id
1 'polypeptide(L)' 'MMPKIADFGLSKCFDEKQTRAMTSNIFGSQGYMAPEFYGGLITFKSDIYSLGVIIIEILTGQKGYPEIENVRNIIF' A
#
# COMPACT_ATOMS: atom_id res chain seq x y z
N MET A 1 0.70 -14.56 17.71
CA MET A 1 -0.50 -14.11 16.96
C MET A 1 -0.36 -14.53 15.51
N MET A 2 -1.46 -14.84 14.82
CA MET A 2 -1.47 -15.18 13.38
C MET A 2 -2.10 -14.02 12.61
N PRO A 3 -1.34 -13.30 11.74
CA PRO A 3 -1.88 -12.18 10.99
C PRO A 3 -2.91 -12.66 9.95
N LYS A 4 -3.95 -11.84 9.74
CA LYS A 4 -5.00 -12.06 8.73
C LYS A 4 -5.29 -10.74 8.03
N ILE A 5 -5.47 -10.79 6.72
CA ILE A 5 -5.87 -9.61 5.91
C ILE A 5 -7.40 -9.46 6.01
N ALA A 6 -7.87 -8.23 6.15
CA ALA A 6 -9.28 -7.89 6.31
C ALA A 6 -9.59 -6.55 5.60
N ASP A 7 -10.85 -6.12 5.68
CA ASP A 7 -11.37 -4.89 5.08
C ASP A 7 -11.23 -4.82 3.55
N PHE A 8 -12.06 -5.60 2.86
CA PHE A 8 -12.12 -5.65 1.40
C PHE A 8 -13.12 -4.64 0.80
N GLY A 9 -13.55 -3.63 1.56
CA GLY A 9 -14.60 -2.68 1.14
C GLY A 9 -14.23 -1.86 -0.10
N LEU A 10 -12.94 -1.63 -0.33
CA LEU A 10 -12.40 -0.91 -1.49
C LEU A 10 -11.77 -1.85 -2.55
N SER A 11 -11.78 -3.16 -2.32
CA SER A 11 -11.13 -4.12 -3.20
C SER A 11 -11.75 -4.13 -4.60
N LYS A 12 -10.91 -4.41 -5.60
CA LYS A 12 -11.32 -4.54 -7.00
C LYS A 12 -10.96 -5.93 -7.51
N CYS A 13 -11.95 -6.65 -8.02
CA CYS A 13 -11.70 -7.88 -8.77
C CYS A 13 -11.32 -7.52 -10.20
N PHE A 14 -10.20 -8.05 -10.66
CA PHE A 14 -9.73 -7.91 -12.03
C PHE A 14 -10.03 -9.22 -12.78
N ASP A 15 -10.44 -9.12 -14.04
CA ASP A 15 -10.50 -10.28 -14.92
C ASP A 15 -9.07 -10.80 -15.20
N GLU A 16 -8.93 -12.07 -15.61
CA GLU A 16 -7.62 -12.72 -15.79
C GLU A 16 -6.63 -11.95 -16.67
N LYS A 17 -7.13 -11.19 -17.65
CA LYS A 17 -6.31 -10.39 -18.58
C LYS A 17 -6.14 -8.93 -18.15
N GLN A 18 -6.84 -8.50 -17.12
CA GLN A 18 -6.82 -7.13 -16.65
C GLN A 18 -5.68 -6.94 -15.65
N THR A 19 -4.75 -6.04 -15.97
CA THR A 19 -3.59 -5.71 -15.11
C THR A 19 -3.70 -4.33 -14.47
N ARG A 20 -4.68 -3.53 -14.91
CA ARG A 20 -4.91 -2.16 -14.43
C ARG A 20 -6.39 -1.78 -14.50
N ALA A 21 -6.78 -0.85 -13.64
CA ALA A 21 -8.07 -0.17 -13.69
C ALA A 21 -7.88 1.33 -13.43
N MET A 22 -8.87 2.13 -13.82
CA MET A 22 -8.92 3.56 -13.50
C MET A 22 -10.12 3.84 -12.60
N THR A 23 -9.96 4.75 -11.64
CA THR A 23 -11.05 5.23 -10.80
C THR A 23 -11.00 6.74 -10.62
N SER A 24 -12.18 7.38 -10.58
CA SER A 24 -12.33 8.77 -10.14
C SER A 24 -12.43 8.90 -8.62
N ASN A 25 -12.68 7.78 -7.92
CA ASN A 25 -12.94 7.75 -6.49
C ASN A 25 -11.67 7.36 -5.74
N ILE A 26 -10.82 8.35 -5.49
CA ILE A 26 -9.55 8.16 -4.78
C ILE A 26 -9.83 8.12 -3.27
N PHE A 27 -10.06 6.92 -2.76
CA PHE A 27 -10.22 6.65 -1.33
C PHE A 27 -9.16 5.64 -0.87
N GLY A 28 -8.56 5.90 0.27
CA GLY A 28 -7.56 5.02 0.88
C GLY A 28 -6.91 5.67 2.10
N SER A 29 -6.08 4.91 2.81
CA SER A 29 -5.35 5.39 3.98
C SER A 29 -4.10 6.17 3.55
N GLN A 30 -4.07 7.46 3.87
CA GLN A 30 -2.90 8.32 3.59
C GLN A 30 -1.63 7.73 4.23
N GLY A 31 -0.53 7.77 3.50
CA GLY A 31 0.73 7.13 3.90
C GLY A 31 0.89 5.69 3.44
N TYR A 32 -0.19 4.99 3.07
CA TYR A 32 -0.12 3.64 2.48
C TYR A 32 -0.43 3.64 0.98
N MET A 33 -1.10 4.69 0.47
CA MET A 33 -1.47 4.79 -0.94
C MET A 33 -0.25 4.97 -1.86
N ALA A 34 -0.19 4.13 -2.90
CA ALA A 34 0.82 4.23 -3.95
C ALA A 34 0.69 5.54 -4.75
N PRO A 35 1.81 6.13 -5.22
CA PRO A 35 1.80 7.42 -5.90
C PRO A 35 0.94 7.43 -7.17
N GLU A 36 0.88 6.33 -7.91
CA GLU A 36 0.05 6.21 -9.11
C GLU A 36 -1.47 6.23 -8.81
N PHE A 37 -1.87 5.86 -7.60
CA PHE A 37 -3.28 5.83 -7.18
C PHE A 37 -3.87 7.24 -7.07
N TYR A 38 -3.04 8.27 -6.83
CA TYR A 38 -3.46 9.67 -6.89
C TYR A 38 -3.87 10.12 -8.30
N GLY A 39 -3.38 9.43 -9.35
CA GLY A 39 -3.85 9.59 -10.72
C GLY A 39 -5.07 8.72 -11.04
N GLY A 40 -5.63 8.01 -10.06
CA GLY A 40 -6.72 7.06 -10.23
C GLY A 40 -6.28 5.68 -10.77
N LEU A 41 -4.97 5.44 -10.96
CA LEU A 41 -4.47 4.18 -11.50
C LEU A 41 -4.42 3.11 -10.41
N ILE A 42 -5.14 2.01 -10.63
CA ILE A 42 -5.15 0.83 -9.76
C ILE A 42 -4.40 -0.29 -10.44
N THR A 43 -3.42 -0.86 -9.77
CA THR A 43 -2.71 -2.08 -10.22
C THR A 43 -2.37 -2.96 -9.03
N PHE A 44 -2.00 -4.22 -9.28
CA PHE A 44 -1.44 -5.09 -8.23
C PHE A 44 -0.18 -4.51 -7.57
N LYS A 45 0.56 -3.62 -8.25
CA LYS A 45 1.76 -2.97 -7.67
C LYS A 45 1.41 -2.00 -6.55
N SER A 46 0.21 -1.44 -6.57
CA SER A 46 -0.24 -0.50 -5.54
C SER A 46 -0.45 -1.21 -4.17
N ASP A 47 -0.84 -2.50 -4.20
CA ASP A 47 -0.89 -3.33 -2.99
C ASP A 47 0.52 -3.67 -2.47
N ILE A 48 1.47 -3.92 -3.37
CA ILE A 48 2.88 -4.17 -3.02
C ILE A 48 3.50 -2.94 -2.35
N TYR A 49 3.19 -1.74 -2.85
CA TYR A 49 3.63 -0.49 -2.22
C TYR A 49 3.09 -0.36 -0.79
N SER A 50 1.78 -0.56 -0.61
CA SER A 50 1.13 -0.53 0.72
C SER A 50 1.74 -1.54 1.69
N LEU A 51 2.02 -2.76 1.20
CA LEU A 51 2.71 -3.80 1.98
C LEU A 51 4.12 -3.37 2.38
N GLY A 52 4.85 -2.70 1.50
CA GLY A 52 6.17 -2.12 1.79
C GLY A 52 6.10 -1.13 2.96
N VAL A 53 5.12 -0.23 2.96
CA VAL A 53 4.89 0.71 4.09
C VAL A 53 4.61 -0.05 5.38
N ILE A 54 3.74 -1.07 5.36
CA ILE A 54 3.44 -1.90 6.53
C ILE A 54 4.70 -2.60 7.08
N ILE A 55 5.54 -3.14 6.19
CA ILE A 55 6.81 -3.78 6.60
C ILE A 55 7.70 -2.76 7.32
N ILE A 56 7.82 -1.55 6.78
CA ILE A 56 8.64 -0.52 7.39
C ILE A 56 8.05 -0.08 8.74
N GLU A 57 6.73 0.06 8.85
CA GLU A 57 6.05 0.36 10.12
C GLU A 57 6.31 -0.71 11.18
N ILE A 58 6.26 -1.99 10.80
CA ILE A 58 6.58 -3.11 11.71
C ILE A 58 8.03 -3.04 12.17
N LEU A 59 8.96 -2.74 11.26
CA LEU A 59 10.38 -2.69 11.56
C LEU A 59 10.75 -1.49 12.43
N THR A 60 10.15 -0.32 12.17
CA THR A 60 10.47 0.94 12.87
C THR A 60 9.63 1.17 14.13
N GLY A 61 8.48 0.52 14.24
CA GLY A 61 7.46 0.82 15.25
C GLY A 61 6.76 2.17 15.05
N GLN A 62 6.99 2.85 13.92
CA GLN A 62 6.41 4.16 13.59
C GLN A 62 5.30 4.02 12.57
N LYS A 63 4.14 4.64 12.84
CA LYS A 63 3.00 4.59 11.92
C LYS A 63 3.21 5.46 10.68
N GLY A 64 2.77 4.95 9.54
CA GLY A 64 2.73 5.70 8.28
C GLY A 64 4.09 5.73 7.56
N TYR A 65 4.37 6.82 6.84
CA TYR A 65 5.63 7.02 6.11
C TYR A 65 6.72 7.46 7.10
N PRO A 66 7.63 6.58 7.54
CA PRO A 66 8.70 7.00 8.43
C PRO A 66 9.75 7.76 7.63
N GLU A 67 10.49 8.64 8.30
CA GLU A 67 11.61 9.31 7.65
C GLU A 67 12.63 8.27 7.16
N ILE A 68 13.17 8.50 5.95
CA ILE A 68 14.12 7.60 5.27
C ILE A 68 15.28 7.18 6.20
N GLU A 69 15.69 8.07 7.10
CA GLU A 69 16.75 7.83 8.07
C GLU A 69 16.41 6.69 9.05
N ASN A 70 15.15 6.59 9.49
CA ASN A 70 14.70 5.52 10.38
C ASN A 70 14.73 4.15 9.70
N VAL A 71 14.53 4.12 8.38
CA VAL A 71 14.59 2.89 7.58
C VAL A 71 16.03 2.46 7.35
N ARG A 72 16.94 3.42 7.10
CA ARG A 72 18.36 3.14 6.89
C ARG A 72 19.02 2.48 8.09
N ASN A 73 18.71 2.95 9.31
CA ASN A 73 19.25 2.42 10.56
C ASN A 73 18.85 0.97 10.88
N ILE A 74 17.88 0.41 10.14
CA ILE A 74 17.43 -0.98 10.31
C ILE A 74 18.06 -1.89 9.27
N ILE A 75 18.27 -1.37 8.06
CA ILE A 75 18.75 -2.16 6.91
C ILE A 75 20.28 -2.20 6.86
N PHE A 76 20.95 -1.19 7.41
CA PHE A 76 22.41 -1.06 7.49
C PHE A 76 22.85 -0.90 8.94
#